data_AF-A0A2W0ATZ9-F1
#
_entry.id   AF-A0A2W0ATZ9-F1
#
_cell.length_a   1.000
_cell.length_b   1.000
_cell.length_c   1.000
_cell.angle_alpha   90.00
_cell.angle_beta   90.00
_cell.angle_gamma   90.00
#
_symmetry.space_group_name_H-M   'P 1'
#
loop_
_entity.id
_entity.type
_entity.pdbx_description
1 polymer ?
#
loop_
_entity_poly.entity_id
_entity_poly.type
_entity_poly.pdbx_seq_one_letter_code
_entity_poly.pdbx_strand_id
1 'polypeptide(L)'
;MKAKIAKAGTPVTQYLDEYSLPGYVWDEIAGAALIDPSIITGPKQLYMDIDVDHGESYGKTIFWDSRAGVPSYFRLANVQFDIDAEKFYKSSSTS
;
A
#
# COMPACT_ATOMS: atom_id res chain seq x y z
N MET A 1 -4.85 15.20 -4.70
CA MET A 1 -6.01 14.36 -4.33
C MET A 1 -7.23 15.21 -3.94
N LYS A 2 -7.21 15.99 -2.83
CA LYS A 2 -8.34 16.81 -2.36
C LYS A 2 -9.09 17.59 -3.45
N ALA A 3 -8.36 18.41 -4.23
CA ALA A 3 -8.97 19.26 -5.27
C ALA A 3 -9.68 18.50 -6.42
N LYS A 4 -9.38 17.21 -6.64
CA LYS A 4 -10.05 16.40 -7.68
C LYS A 4 -11.22 15.58 -7.11
N ILE A 5 -11.09 15.07 -5.89
CA ILE A 5 -12.16 14.34 -5.19
C ILE A 5 -13.33 15.28 -4.86
N ALA A 6 -13.04 16.47 -4.34
CA ALA A 6 -14.06 17.47 -4.01
C ALA A 6 -14.92 17.92 -5.21
N LYS A 7 -14.45 17.67 -6.44
CA LYS A 7 -15.14 18.09 -7.68
C LYS A 7 -16.36 17.22 -8.02
N ALA A 8 -16.44 15.99 -7.52
CA ALA A 8 -17.55 15.09 -7.80
C ALA A 8 -18.81 15.41 -6.97
N GLY A 9 -18.69 16.14 -5.85
CA GLY A 9 -19.83 16.71 -5.13
C GLY A 9 -20.76 15.70 -4.45
N THR A 10 -20.31 14.45 -4.24
CA THR A 10 -21.08 13.41 -3.55
C THR A 10 -20.87 13.49 -2.03
N PRO A 11 -21.78 12.93 -1.21
CA PRO A 11 -21.61 12.91 0.26
C PRO A 11 -20.28 12.28 0.72
N VAL A 12 -19.80 11.25 0.00
CA VAL A 12 -18.50 10.62 0.28
C VAL A 12 -17.35 11.58 0.01
N THR A 13 -17.40 12.34 -1.10
CA THR A 13 -16.33 13.30 -1.44
C THR A 13 -16.28 14.49 -0.49
N GLN A 14 -17.44 14.90 0.04
CA GLN A 14 -17.53 15.94 1.07
C GLN A 14 -16.94 15.47 2.40
N TYR A 15 -17.28 14.25 2.83
CA TYR A 15 -16.69 13.63 4.02
C TYR A 15 -15.16 13.53 3.89
N LEU A 16 -14.66 13.08 2.74
CA LEU A 16 -13.22 13.01 2.52
C LEU A 16 -12.56 14.40 2.52
N ASP A 17 -13.20 15.43 1.97
CA ASP A 17 -12.62 16.78 1.99
C ASP A 17 -12.49 17.33 3.43
N GLU A 18 -13.54 17.11 4.24
CA GLU A 18 -13.63 17.57 5.63
C GLU A 18 -12.69 16.80 6.57
N TYR A 19 -12.66 15.48 6.50
CA TYR A 19 -11.98 14.62 7.48
C TYR A 19 -10.62 14.08 7.03
N SER A 20 -10.28 14.14 5.73
CA SER A 20 -8.96 13.65 5.29
C SER A 20 -7.86 14.57 5.79
N LEU A 21 -6.92 13.98 6.52
CA LEU A 21 -5.69 14.64 6.93
C LEU A 21 -4.71 14.73 5.74
N PRO A 22 -3.90 15.80 5.65
CA PRO A 22 -2.79 15.83 4.72
C PRO A 22 -1.79 14.71 5.06
N GLY A 23 -1.53 13.82 4.11
CA GLY A 23 -0.67 12.67 4.32
C GLY A 23 -0.75 11.65 3.19
N TYR A 24 -0.09 10.52 3.39
CA TYR A 24 -0.17 9.37 2.50
C TYR A 24 -1.45 8.57 2.76
N VAL A 25 -2.09 8.11 1.69
CA VAL A 25 -3.35 7.36 1.68
C VAL A 25 -3.08 5.86 1.63
N TRP A 26 -2.52 5.33 2.72
CA TRP A 26 -1.97 3.98 2.78
C TRP A 26 -3.02 2.89 2.49
N ASP A 27 -4.17 2.96 3.13
CA ASP A 27 -5.23 1.96 2.99
C ASP A 27 -5.93 2.07 1.63
N GLU A 28 -6.03 3.28 1.08
CA GLU A 28 -6.56 3.52 -0.24
C GLU A 28 -5.65 2.94 -1.34
N ILE A 29 -4.33 2.97 -1.15
CA ILE A 29 -3.39 2.28 -2.04
C ILE A 29 -3.65 0.77 -2.01
N ALA A 30 -3.82 0.17 -0.82
CA ALA A 30 -4.13 -1.25 -0.70
C ALA A 30 -5.47 -1.63 -1.37
N GLY A 31 -6.51 -0.82 -1.17
CA GLY A 31 -7.82 -1.00 -1.81
C GLY A 31 -7.74 -0.86 -3.33
N ALA A 32 -7.03 0.13 -3.84
CA ALA A 32 -6.84 0.31 -5.28
C ALA A 32 -6.05 -0.85 -5.90
N ALA A 33 -5.03 -1.37 -5.20
CA ALA A 33 -4.23 -2.51 -5.67
C ALA A 33 -5.04 -3.80 -5.73
N LEU A 34 -6.06 -3.94 -4.88
CA LEU A 34 -7.00 -5.07 -4.93
C LEU A 34 -7.93 -4.98 -6.16
N ILE A 35 -8.39 -3.77 -6.50
CA ILE A 35 -9.31 -3.53 -7.64
C ILE A 35 -8.56 -3.61 -8.97
N ASP A 36 -7.40 -2.97 -9.07
CA ASP A 36 -6.55 -2.97 -10.26
C ASP A 36 -5.09 -3.23 -9.86
N PRO A 37 -4.63 -4.49 -9.86
CA PRO A 37 -3.27 -4.84 -9.45
C PRO A 37 -2.17 -4.20 -10.31
N SER A 38 -2.48 -3.75 -11.52
CA SER A 38 -1.49 -3.14 -12.40
C SER A 38 -1.08 -1.72 -11.99
N ILE A 39 -1.68 -1.16 -10.93
CA ILE A 39 -1.14 0.04 -10.29
C ILE A 39 0.19 -0.23 -9.57
N ILE A 40 0.52 -1.49 -9.26
CA ILE A 40 1.78 -1.85 -8.59
C ILE A 40 2.88 -2.02 -9.63
N THR A 41 3.91 -1.17 -9.57
CA THR A 41 5.01 -1.15 -10.56
C THR A 41 6.30 -1.76 -10.02
N GLY A 42 6.44 -1.88 -8.70
CA GLY A 42 7.61 -2.46 -8.04
C GLY A 42 7.34 -3.74 -7.22
N PRO A 43 6.64 -4.76 -7.73
CA PRO A 43 6.42 -5.97 -6.95
C PRO A 43 7.71 -6.78 -6.79
N LYS A 44 7.98 -7.27 -5.57
CA LYS A 44 9.06 -8.21 -5.29
C LYS A 44 8.55 -9.40 -4.49
N GLN A 45 9.03 -10.59 -4.83
CA GLN A 45 8.87 -11.77 -3.97
C GLN A 45 10.02 -11.83 -2.97
N LEU A 46 9.68 -11.69 -1.68
CA LEU A 46 10.64 -11.72 -0.59
C LEU A 46 10.15 -12.71 0.48
N TYR A 47 11.07 -13.39 1.13
CA TYR A 47 10.71 -14.07 2.38
C TYR A 47 10.43 -13.00 3.43
N MET A 48 9.36 -13.21 4.20
CA MET A 48 8.89 -12.24 5.20
C MET A 48 8.66 -12.92 6.55
N ASP A 49 9.07 -12.23 7.60
CA ASP A 49 8.75 -12.57 8.99
C ASP A 49 8.63 -11.28 9.83
N ILE A 50 8.24 -11.41 11.10
CA ILE A 50 8.11 -10.30 12.05
C ILE A 50 9.06 -10.55 13.23
N ASP A 51 9.80 -9.52 13.62
CA ASP A 51 10.58 -9.53 14.85
C ASP A 51 9.65 -9.52 16.07
N VAL A 52 9.71 -10.60 16.87
CA VAL A 52 8.92 -10.77 18.09
C VAL A 52 9.79 -10.73 19.36
N ASP A 53 11.08 -10.46 19.23
CA ASP A 53 11.96 -10.28 20.38
C ASP A 53 11.63 -8.95 21.06
N HIS A 54 11.50 -8.95 22.40
CA HIS A 54 11.19 -7.76 23.18
C HIS A 54 12.39 -6.79 23.26
N GLY A 55 12.80 -6.23 22.13
CA GLY A 55 13.88 -5.26 21.97
C GLY A 55 13.49 -4.11 21.04
N GLU A 56 14.48 -3.34 20.60
CA GLU A 56 14.26 -2.11 19.82
C GLU A 56 13.61 -2.34 18.44
N SER A 57 13.71 -3.56 17.92
CA SER A 57 13.12 -3.95 16.63
C SER A 57 11.77 -4.68 16.77
N TYR A 58 11.21 -4.78 17.97
CA TYR A 58 9.93 -5.46 18.19
C TYR A 58 8.83 -4.94 17.27
N GLY A 59 8.19 -5.84 16.52
CA GLY A 59 7.14 -5.54 15.53
C GLY A 59 7.66 -5.15 14.15
N LYS A 60 8.98 -5.14 13.92
CA LYS A 60 9.56 -4.85 12.61
C LYS A 60 9.29 -5.99 11.64
N THR A 61 8.83 -5.66 10.44
CA THR A 61 8.81 -6.60 9.32
C THR A 61 10.23 -6.78 8.77
N ILE A 62 10.67 -8.03 8.66
CA ILE A 62 11.99 -8.37 8.15
C ILE A 62 11.82 -9.08 6.80
N PHE A 63 12.71 -8.75 5.86
CA PHE A 63 12.70 -9.31 4.51
C PHE A 63 14.04 -9.92 4.13
N TRP A 64 13.99 -11.01 3.37
CA TRP A 64 15.14 -11.62 2.70
C TRP A 64 14.85 -11.83 1.22
N ASP A 65 15.90 -11.74 0.39
CA ASP A 65 15.81 -12.08 -1.04
C ASP A 65 15.30 -13.53 -1.20
N SER A 66 14.52 -13.79 -2.25
CA SER A 66 13.97 -15.11 -2.54
C SER A 66 15.01 -16.22 -2.73
N ARG A 67 16.29 -15.85 -2.95
CA ARG A 67 17.43 -16.78 -3.07
C ARG A 67 18.22 -16.96 -1.76
N ALA A 68 17.81 -16.30 -0.68
CA ALA A 68 18.47 -16.45 0.61
C ALA A 68 18.25 -17.84 1.20
N GLY A 69 19.27 -18.37 1.88
CA GLY A 69 19.17 -19.59 2.68
C GLY A 69 18.45 -19.30 3.99
N VAL A 70 17.11 -19.29 3.97
CA VAL A 70 16.25 -19.08 5.16
C VAL A 70 15.68 -20.40 5.68
N PRO A 71 15.19 -20.45 6.94
CA PRO A 71 14.48 -21.62 7.45
C PRO A 71 13.25 -21.99 6.60
N SER A 72 12.94 -23.29 6.53
CA SER A 72 11.90 -23.82 5.64
C SER A 72 10.47 -23.38 5.96
N TYR A 73 10.23 -22.86 7.17
CA TYR A 73 8.91 -22.37 7.57
C TYR A 73 8.65 -20.92 7.12
N PHE A 74 9.66 -20.21 6.61
CA PHE A 74 9.48 -18.86 6.07
C PHE A 74 8.64 -18.92 4.80
N ARG A 75 7.79 -17.90 4.60
CA ARG A 75 6.90 -17.81 3.44
C ARG A 75 7.28 -16.62 2.56
N LEU A 76 7.18 -16.83 1.26
CA LEU A 76 7.29 -15.74 0.29
C LEU A 76 6.02 -14.88 0.35
N ALA A 77 6.22 -13.57 0.34
CA ALA A 77 5.19 -12.56 0.19
C ALA A 77 5.45 -11.73 -1.07
N ASN A 78 4.36 -11.28 -1.71
CA ASN A 78 4.43 -10.25 -2.75
C ASN A 78 4.46 -8.88 -2.07
N VAL A 79 5.64 -8.27 -2.02
CA VAL A 79 5.88 -6.97 -1.38
C VAL A 79 5.86 -5.88 -2.44
N GLN A 80 5.08 -4.83 -2.21
CA GLN A 80 4.86 -3.72 -3.13
C GLN A 80 5.83 -2.58 -2.80
N PHE A 81 6.81 -2.31 -3.65
CA PHE A 81 7.80 -1.25 -3.42
C PHE A 81 7.46 0.07 -4.12
N ASP A 82 6.60 0.04 -5.14
CA ASP A 82 6.27 1.23 -5.92
C ASP A 82 4.89 1.11 -6.59
N ILE A 83 4.31 2.26 -6.91
CA ILE A 83 3.01 2.39 -7.57
C ILE A 83 3.08 3.33 -8.78
N ASP A 84 2.21 3.10 -9.76
CA ASP A 84 1.87 4.09 -10.79
C ASP A 84 0.99 5.18 -10.16
N ALA A 85 1.62 6.26 -9.71
CA ALA A 85 0.94 7.37 -9.08
C ALA A 85 -0.05 8.08 -10.02
N GLU A 86 0.25 8.17 -11.32
CA GLU A 86 -0.66 8.83 -12.28
C GLU A 86 -1.94 8.00 -12.38
N LYS A 87 -1.81 6.70 -12.57
CA LYS A 87 -2.94 5.78 -12.67
C LYS A 87 -3.77 5.76 -11.39
N PHE A 88 -3.11 5.72 -10.23
CA PHE A 88 -3.78 5.79 -8.93
C PHE A 88 -4.63 7.08 -8.81
N TYR A 89 -4.06 8.25 -9.07
CA TYR A 89 -4.80 9.51 -8.95
C TYR A 89 -5.81 9.77 -10.08
N LYS A 90 -5.67 9.14 -11.25
CA LYS A 90 -6.63 9.25 -12.36
C LYS A 90 -7.82 8.30 -12.21
N SER A 91 -7.61 7.10 -11.67
CA SER A 91 -8.72 6.20 -11.32
C SER A 91 -9.67 6.84 -10.31
N SER A 92 -9.12 7.60 -9.34
CA SER A 92 -9.89 8.37 -8.35
C SER A 92 -10.69 9.56 -8.90
N SER A 93 -10.66 9.82 -10.21
CA SER A 93 -11.44 10.89 -10.86
C SER A 93 -12.61 10.42 -11.72
N THR A 94 -12.92 9.11 -11.74
CA THR A 94 -13.97 8.55 -12.61
C THR A 94 -15.08 7.84 -11.81
N SER A 95 -15.49 8.41 -10.69
CA SER A 95 -16.66 7.94 -9.92
C SER A 95 -17.43 9.11 -9.34
#